data_AF-A0A3N5JUR5-F1
#
_entry.id   AF-A0A3N5JUR5-F1
#
_cell.length_a   1.000
_cell.length_b   1.000
_cell.length_c   1.000
_cell.angle_alpha   90.00
_cell.angle_beta   90.00
_cell.angle_gamma   90.00
#
_symmetry.space_group_name_H-M   'P 1'
#
loop_
_entity.id
_entity.type
_entity.pdbx_description
1 polymer ?
#
loop_
_entity_poly.entity_id
_entity_poly.type
_entity_poly.pdbx_seq_one_letter_code
_entity_poly.pdbx_strand_id
1 'polypeptide(L)'
;MWILRWILLIIVLFFLVGFLSQNADQIVSVRIMGWTSPDLPLSYALFLAGLAGYALCLLVALINQIRLRTQIGTLRKQNRELQSELDRLRNFALEGEFPAVEAAPSEETRT
;
A
#
# COMPACT_ATOMS: atom_id res chain seq x y z
N MET A 1 -11.97 -9.13 -18.55
CA MET A 1 -13.23 -9.74 -18.08
C MET A 1 -12.95 -10.57 -16.84
N TRP A 2 -13.60 -10.29 -15.71
CA TRP A 2 -13.40 -11.02 -14.45
C TRP A 2 -13.61 -12.54 -14.61
N ILE A 3 -14.57 -12.94 -15.44
CA ILE A 3 -14.88 -14.35 -15.73
C ILE A 3 -13.73 -15.09 -16.42
N LEU A 4 -13.04 -14.44 -17.37
CA LEU A 4 -11.92 -15.05 -18.11
C LEU A 4 -10.76 -15.37 -17.17
N ARG A 5 -10.54 -14.50 -16.17
CA ARG A 5 -9.51 -14.70 -15.15
C ARG A 5 -9.80 -15.93 -14.30
N TRP A 6 -11.06 -16.17 -13.93
CA TRP A 6 -11.46 -17.37 -13.19
C TRP A 6 -11.34 -18.63 -14.04
N ILE A 7 -11.77 -18.58 -15.31
CA ILE A 7 -11.63 -19.71 -16.25
C ILE A 7 -10.15 -20.08 -16.41
N LEU A 8 -9.27 -19.09 -16.61
CA LEU A 8 -7.83 -19.32 -16.71
C LEU A 8 -7.28 -19.96 -15.43
N LEU A 9 -7.70 -19.48 -14.26
CA LEU A 9 -7.26 -20.00 -12.97
C LEU A 9 -7.66 -21.47 -12.79
N ILE A 10 -8.90 -21.82 -13.18
CA ILE A 10 -9.39 -23.20 -13.17
C ILE A 10 -8.56 -24.08 -14.12
N ILE A 11 -8.28 -23.61 -15.33
CA ILE A 11 -7.46 -24.36 -16.30
C ILE A 11 -6.05 -24.62 -15.73
N VAL A 12 -5.41 -23.60 -15.16
CA VAL A 12 -4.09 -23.73 -14.53
C VAL A 12 -4.14 -24.71 -13.36
N LEU A 13 -5.20 -24.66 -12.54
CA LEU A 13 -5.36 -25.57 -11.41
C LEU A 13 -5.50 -27.03 -11.86
N PHE A 14 -6.35 -27.31 -12.86
CA PHE A 14 -6.50 -28.67 -13.42
C PHE A 14 -5.20 -29.17 -14.03
N PHE A 15 -4.49 -28.30 -14.77
CA PHE A 15 -3.20 -28.64 -15.34
C PHE A 15 -2.19 -28.98 -14.25
N LEU A 16 -2.13 -28.19 -13.18
CA LEU A 16 -1.24 -28.41 -12.05
C LEU A 16 -1.55 -29.73 -11.33
N VAL A 17 -2.82 -30.00 -11.02
CA VAL A 17 -3.24 -31.26 -10.38
C VAL A 17 -2.92 -32.45 -11.28
N GLY A 18 -3.21 -32.36 -12.58
CA GLY A 18 -2.88 -33.40 -13.55
C GLY A 18 -1.38 -33.66 -13.62
N PHE A 19 -0.58 -32.60 -13.66
CA PHE A 19 0.88 -32.68 -13.65
C PHE A 19 1.41 -33.35 -12.37
N LEU A 20 0.92 -32.95 -11.18
CA LEU A 20 1.33 -33.58 -9.92
C LEU A 20 0.93 -35.06 -9.87
N SER A 21 -0.29 -35.39 -10.34
CA SER A 21 -0.80 -36.76 -10.36
C SER A 21 0.04 -37.67 -11.27
N GLN A 22 0.39 -37.22 -12.47
CA GLN A 22 1.22 -37.98 -13.40
C GLN A 22 2.66 -38.17 -12.91
N ASN A 23 3.14 -37.28 -12.02
CA ASN A 23 4.50 -37.32 -11.48
C ASN A 23 4.52 -37.68 -9.99
N ALA A 24 3.48 -38.35 -9.47
CA ALA A 24 3.36 -38.64 -8.05
C ALA A 24 4.50 -39.49 -7.49
N ASP A 25 4.97 -40.47 -8.28
CA ASP A 25 6.05 -41.39 -7.90
C ASP A 25 7.45 -40.87 -8.28
N GLN A 26 7.55 -39.67 -8.85
CA GLN A 26 8.84 -39.10 -9.24
C GLN A 26 9.61 -38.60 -8.02
N ILE A 27 10.85 -39.04 -7.89
CA ILE A 27 11.78 -38.66 -6.84
C ILE A 27 12.87 -37.80 -7.45
N VAL A 28 13.17 -36.66 -6.82
CA VAL A 28 14.16 -35.70 -7.29
C VAL A 28 15.07 -35.25 -6.16
N SER A 29 16.30 -34.88 -6.51
CA SER A 29 17.22 -34.15 -5.64
C SER A 29 17.40 -32.72 -6.17
N VAL A 30 17.34 -31.75 -5.27
CA VAL A 30 17.44 -30.33 -5.60
C VAL A 30 18.85 -29.86 -5.22
N ARG A 31 19.57 -29.29 -6.19
CA ARG A 31 20.91 -28.74 -5.96
C ARG A 31 20.86 -27.22 -5.98
N ILE A 32 21.24 -26.60 -4.87
CA ILE A 32 21.28 -25.14 -4.71
C ILE A 32 22.66 -24.77 -4.17
N MET A 33 23.44 -24.04 -4.98
CA MET A 33 24.66 -23.35 -4.54
C MET A 33 25.60 -24.22 -3.67
N GLY A 34 25.88 -25.44 -4.14
CA GLY A 34 26.77 -26.41 -3.48
C GLY A 34 26.09 -27.34 -2.48
N TRP A 35 24.87 -27.03 -2.05
CA TRP A 35 24.04 -27.91 -1.24
C TRP A 35 23.17 -28.80 -2.13
N THR A 36 23.02 -30.07 -1.76
CA THR A 36 22.11 -31.01 -2.41
C THR A 36 21.12 -31.52 -1.37
N SER A 37 19.83 -31.46 -1.69
CA SER A 37 18.82 -32.04 -0.82
C SER A 37 18.91 -33.57 -0.83
N PRO A 38 18.36 -34.24 0.20
CA PRO A 38 18.00 -35.65 0.09
C PRO A 38 17.07 -35.89 -1.11
N ASP A 39 16.88 -37.15 -1.46
CA ASP A 39 15.88 -37.57 -2.43
C ASP A 39 14.48 -37.36 -1.84
N LEU A 40 13.66 -36.57 -2.52
CA LEU A 40 12.29 -36.29 -2.08
C LEU A 40 11.32 -36.30 -3.26
N PRO A 41 10.02 -36.61 -3.01
CA PRO A 41 9.01 -36.59 -4.05
C PRO A 41 8.96 -35.22 -4.73
N LEU A 42 8.78 -35.21 -6.06
CA LEU A 42 8.68 -33.98 -6.86
C LEU A 42 7.59 -33.05 -6.33
N SER A 43 6.47 -33.62 -5.89
CA SER A 43 5.36 -32.88 -5.29
C SER A 43 5.79 -32.07 -4.07
N TYR A 44 6.64 -32.64 -3.22
CA TYR A 44 7.15 -31.97 -2.02
C TYR A 44 8.15 -30.86 -2.37
N ALA A 45 9.05 -31.11 -3.32
CA ALA A 45 9.98 -30.11 -3.82
C ALA A 45 9.26 -28.90 -4.42
N LEU A 46 8.23 -29.14 -5.25
CA LEU A 46 7.42 -28.07 -5.85
C LEU A 46 6.60 -27.31 -4.81
N PHE A 47 6.05 -28.01 -3.81
CA PHE A 47 5.34 -27.36 -2.71
C PHE A 47 6.25 -26.40 -1.94
N LEU A 48 7.46 -26.84 -1.57
CA LEU A 48 8.44 -26.01 -0.87
C LEU A 48 8.89 -24.82 -1.71
N ALA A 49 9.14 -25.02 -3.00
CA ALA A 49 9.49 -23.93 -3.91
C ALA A 49 8.35 -22.89 -4.03
N GLY A 50 7.11 -23.36 -4.17
CA GLY A 50 5.93 -22.51 -4.20
C GLY A 50 5.73 -21.74 -2.88
N LEU A 51 5.92 -22.40 -1.75
CA LEU A 51 5.81 -21.79 -0.43
C LEU A 51 6.89 -20.72 -0.21
N ALA A 52 8.13 -20.99 -0.61
CA ALA A 52 9.22 -20.02 -0.55
C ALA A 52 8.95 -18.81 -1.43
N GLY A 53 8.47 -19.03 -2.66
CA GLY A 53 8.05 -17.95 -3.56
C GLY A 53 6.90 -17.11 -2.98
N TYR A 54 5.90 -17.77 -2.39
CA TYR A 54 4.78 -17.08 -1.74
C TYR A 54 5.24 -16.26 -0.52
N ALA A 55 6.12 -16.81 0.31
CA ALA A 55 6.69 -16.10 1.45
C ALA A 55 7.48 -14.86 1.02
N LEU A 56 8.26 -14.95 -0.06
CA LEU A 56 8.97 -13.82 -0.65
C LEU A 56 7.99 -12.74 -1.14
N CYS A 57 6.93 -13.14 -1.86
CA CYS A 57 5.89 -12.22 -2.31
C CYS A 57 5.18 -11.53 -1.13
N LEU A 58 4.88 -12.26 -0.07
CA LEU A 58 4.31 -11.70 1.16
C LEU A 58 5.24 -10.68 1.81
N LEU A 59 6.54 -10.97 1.88
CA LEU A 59 7.53 -10.06 2.42
C LEU A 59 7.57 -8.75 1.64
N VAL A 60 7.60 -8.83 0.30
CA VAL A 60 7.56 -7.66 -0.58
C VAL A 60 6.25 -6.87 -0.41
N ALA A 61 5.12 -7.56 -0.35
CA ALA A 61 3.82 -6.93 -0.14
C ALA A 61 3.75 -6.20 1.21
N LEU A 62 4.31 -6.80 2.27
CA LEU A 62 4.37 -6.20 3.60
C LEU A 62 5.21 -4.92 3.60
N ILE A 63 6.39 -4.94 3.00
CA ILE A 63 7.26 -3.77 2.87
C ILE A 63 6.54 -2.64 2.13
N ASN A 64 5.87 -2.97 1.02
CA ASN A 64 5.10 -1.99 0.26
C ASN A 64 3.95 -1.42 1.09
N GLN A 65 3.22 -2.26 1.84
CA GLN A 65 2.11 -1.81 2.68
C GLN A 65 2.58 -0.82 3.76
N ILE A 66 3.74 -1.07 4.38
CA ILE A 66 4.32 -0.17 5.37
C ILE A 66 4.68 1.16 4.71
N ARG A 67 5.37 1.13 3.57
CA ARG A 67 5.72 2.35 2.80
C ARG A 67 4.49 3.18 2.45
N LEU A 68 3.43 2.55 1.94
CA LEU A 68 2.18 3.23 1.61
C LEU A 68 1.56 3.91 2.83
N ARG A 69 1.53 3.24 3.99
CA ARG A 69 1.02 3.83 5.24
C ARG A 69 1.84 5.04 5.67
N THR A 70 3.17 4.98 5.57
CA THR A 70 4.02 6.13 5.90
C THR A 70 3.78 7.31 4.97
N GLN A 71 3.64 7.08 3.66
CA GLN A 71 3.35 8.13 2.68
C GLN A 71 2.00 8.80 2.94
N ILE A 72 0.97 8.01 3.26
CA ILE A 72 -0.35 8.55 3.65
C ILE A 72 -0.24 9.46 4.88
N GLY A 73 0.56 9.05 5.88
CA GLY A 73 0.81 9.86 7.07
C GLY A 73 1.44 11.21 6.74
N THR A 74 2.51 11.20 5.93
CA THR A 74 3.20 12.40 5.48
C THR A 74 2.30 13.32 4.66
N LEU A 75 1.57 12.77 3.68
CA LEU A 75 0.65 13.53 2.84
C LEU A 75 -0.47 14.19 3.67
N ARG A 76 -1.00 13.49 4.68
CA ARG A 76 -2.00 14.06 5.59
C ARG A 76 -1.44 15.19 6.46
N LYS A 77 -0.18 15.10 6.88
CA LYS A 77 0.48 16.17 7.64
C LYS A 77 0.66 17.41 6.77
N GLN A 78 1.22 17.25 5.56
CA GLN A 78 1.40 18.34 4.60
C GLN A 78 0.08 19.02 4.24
N ASN A 79 -1.00 18.24 4.04
CA ASN A 79 -2.31 18.80 3.73
C ASN A 79 -2.85 19.68 4.87
N ARG A 80 -2.68 19.25 6.14
CA ARG A 80 -3.07 20.07 7.30
C ARG A 80 -2.24 21.34 7.43
N GLU A 81 -0.93 21.27 7.17
CA GLU A 81 -0.04 22.44 7.20
C GLU A 81 -0.45 23.46 6.14
N LEU A 82 -0.64 23.02 4.89
CA LEU A 82 -1.10 23.87 3.79
C LEU A 82 -2.48 24.49 4.06
N GLN A 83 -3.43 23.73 4.64
CA GLN A 83 -4.72 24.27 5.05
C GLN A 83 -4.57 25.35 6.12
N SER A 84 -3.71 25.14 7.11
CA SER A 84 -3.46 26.13 8.17
C SER A 84 -2.79 27.41 7.64
N GLU A 85 -1.94 27.29 6.61
CA GLU A 85 -1.34 28.45 5.94
C GLU A 85 -2.38 29.25 5.17
N LEU A 86 -3.26 28.57 4.42
CA LEU A 86 -4.38 29.22 3.73
C LEU A 86 -5.31 29.94 4.71
N ASP A 87 -5.65 29.32 5.85
CA ASP A 87 -6.48 29.95 6.86
C ASP A 87 -5.82 31.19 7.47
N ARG A 88 -4.51 31.14 7.74
CA ARG A 88 -3.75 32.30 8.23
C ARG A 88 -3.71 33.44 7.22
N LEU A 89 -3.46 33.14 5.95
CA LEU A 89 -3.46 34.14 4.88
C LEU A 89 -4.84 34.76 4.69
N ARG A 90 -5.90 33.95 4.77
CA ARG A 90 -7.29 34.43 4.71
C ARG A 90 -7.60 35.37 5.87
N ASN A 91 -7.23 34.99 7.09
CA ASN A 91 -7.48 35.82 8.27
C ASN A 91 -6.68 37.14 8.21
N PHE A 92 -5.42 37.10 7.78
CA PHE A 92 -4.61 38.31 7.59
C PHE A 92 -5.22 39.27 6.56
N ALA A 93 -5.74 38.75 5.44
CA ALA A 93 -6.41 39.57 4.43
C ALA A 93 -7.68 40.25 4.97
N LEU A 94 -8.44 39.58 5.84
CA LEU A 94 -9.66 40.13 6.44
C LEU A 94 -9.39 41.17 7.53
N GLU A 95 -8.26 41.05 8.24
CA GLU A 95 -7.87 41.96 9.33
C GLU A 95 -7.28 43.28 8.80
N GLY A 96 -6.80 43.30 7.55
CA GLY A 96 -6.30 44.50 6.87
C GLY A 96 -7.37 45.46 6.32
N GLU A 97 -8.65 45.10 6.35
CA GLU A 97 -9.70 45.84 5.60
C GLU A 97 -10.73 46.58 6.46
N PHE A 98 -10.56 46.72 7.79
CA PHE A 98 -11.45 47.59 8.59
C PHE A 98 -10.72 48.39 9.69
N PRO A 99 -10.25 49.62 9.41
CA PRO A 99 -10.27 50.66 10.42
C PRO A 99 -11.75 51.04 10.63
N ALA A 100 -12.42 50.41 11.60
CA ALA A 100 -13.69 50.90 12.08
C ALA A 100 -13.45 52.24 12.78
N VAL A 101 -13.60 53.29 11.97
CA VAL A 101 -13.86 54.70 12.28
C VAL A 101 -13.99 54.96 13.78
N GLU A 102 -12.95 55.61 14.29
CA GLU A 102 -12.92 56.32 15.56
C GLU A 102 -14.22 57.11 15.71
N ALA A 103 -15.14 56.62 16.57
CA ALA A 103 -16.35 57.34 16.93
C ALA A 103 -15.91 58.62 17.65
N ALA A 104 -15.92 59.73 16.92
CA ALA A 104 -15.56 61.05 17.42
C ALA A 104 -16.32 61.37 18.72
N PRO A 105 -15.66 61.95 19.74
CA PRO A 105 -16.33 62.34 20.96
C PRO A 105 -17.33 63.44 20.62
N SER A 106 -18.61 63.19 20.90
CA SER A 106 -19.65 64.21 20.81
C SER A 106 -19.34 65.30 21.85
N GLU A 107 -18.83 66.44 21.36
CA GLU A 107 -18.71 67.67 22.12
C GLU A 107 -20.07 68.03 22.72
N GLU A 108 -20.09 68.20 24.05
CA GLU A 108 -21.05 69.07 24.71
C GLU A 108 -20.94 70.47 24.10
N THR A 109 -22.01 71.07 23.58
CA THR A 109 -22.35 72.47 23.91
C THR A 109 -23.77 72.86 23.49
N ARG A 110 -24.54 73.38 24.46
CA ARG A 110 -25.37 74.61 24.42
C ARG A 110 -26.16 74.89 23.13
N THR A 111 -27.48 75.04 23.13
CA THR A 111 -28.37 75.87 23.99
C THR A 111 -29.82 75.50 23.71
#